data_AF-A0A1C6I2G9-F1
#
_entry.id   AF-A0A1C6I2G9-F1
#
_cell.length_a   1.000
_cell.length_b   1.000
_cell.length_c   1.000
_cell.angle_alpha   90.00
_cell.angle_beta   90.00
_cell.angle_gamma   90.00
#
_symmetry.space_group_name_H-M   'P 1'
#
loop_
_entity.id
_entity.type
_entity.pdbx_description
1 polymer ?
#
loop_
_entity_poly.entity_id
_entity_poly.type
_entity_poly.pdbx_seq_one_letter_code
_entity_poly.pdbx_strand_id
1 'polypeptide(L)'
;MHYKMRDQIRFKIGKEEKNIQEKWIEISEGTEHIQMMIEMPEEFQYMAFLFLEDPKKEIRFQKLLGYGQQNPGIGKSTKDTTIGGVPGEIYPGTWKIGIGIFTEYVAQKLGEQTGEIVLTVSDRKDEVSDPICGECWVENGLHISEKSYRWENVFCPESGWYMGDFHTHTRLSDGKETIGHASERAEESGLDFYVPTEHNLMHTGWCKTSLCVLPGIEVTTDKGHMNLFGITEMPEKILEIVKHNGEEIIDTYMDQTIAQAKQKGWIRSINHPFLTIWKWQFQNTDLRDINCMEIINDPTYPDGPGSNDMAIRFLDQVWNEGIRVFGVGGSDSHNLEDEFYEGASLPSAVGDPATWVFCDGLSPKNLMNAVRQGHLCVTRFCKIEPKIKVDGQDCIPGDEITAKKCEITYRAEILGLTEEPEAFLVMNGNYVELPVSSSENGKYHVETHLILENTSWQWIRLEVRTKKKEFLGYVNPVFRGKKEPERITFGEIKGETEGLTDD
;
A
#
# COMPACT_ATOMS: atom_id res chain seq x y z
N MET A 1 0.07 -14.64 42.57
CA MET A 1 -1.02 -14.59 41.59
C MET A 1 -1.34 -16.00 41.17
N HIS A 2 -2.60 -16.42 41.23
CA HIS A 2 -3.04 -17.72 40.72
C HIS A 2 -3.42 -17.57 39.25
N TYR A 3 -2.73 -18.29 38.37
CA TYR A 3 -3.13 -18.46 36.97
C TYR A 3 -4.29 -19.44 36.92
N LYS A 4 -5.35 -19.15 36.15
CA LYS A 4 -6.33 -20.18 35.79
C LYS A 4 -5.87 -20.94 34.55
N MET A 5 -5.05 -20.32 33.71
CA MET A 5 -4.52 -20.91 32.49
C MET A 5 -3.07 -20.47 32.25
N ARG A 6 -2.20 -21.44 31.95
CA ARG A 6 -0.84 -21.20 31.50
C ARG A 6 -0.35 -22.37 30.66
N ASP A 7 -0.30 -22.19 29.36
CA ASP A 7 0.18 -23.17 28.40
C ASP A 7 1.46 -22.69 27.72
N GLN A 8 2.40 -23.60 27.47
CA GLN A 8 3.61 -23.32 26.72
C GLN A 8 3.57 -24.09 25.39
N ILE A 9 3.74 -23.36 24.30
CA ILE A 9 3.64 -23.84 22.94
C ILE A 9 4.97 -23.59 22.25
N ARG A 10 5.39 -24.53 21.40
CA ARG A 10 6.61 -24.42 20.61
C ARG A 10 6.29 -24.57 19.15
N PHE A 11 6.82 -23.65 18.36
CA PHE A 11 6.78 -23.68 16.91
C PHE A 11 8.20 -23.69 16.38
N LYS A 12 8.40 -24.34 15.24
CA LYS A 12 9.70 -24.38 14.58
C LYS A 12 9.77 -23.35 13.47
N ILE A 13 10.95 -22.76 13.29
CA ILE A 13 11.24 -21.88 12.15
C ILE A 13 12.41 -22.48 11.40
N GLY A 14 12.30 -22.50 10.07
CA GLY A 14 13.29 -23.07 9.18
C GLY A 14 12.75 -23.18 7.76
N LYS A 15 13.65 -23.29 6.80
CA LYS A 15 13.32 -23.37 5.37
C LYS A 15 12.55 -24.65 4.99
N GLU A 16 12.84 -25.75 5.67
CA GLU A 16 12.21 -27.07 5.47
C GLU A 16 10.99 -27.30 6.38
N GLU A 17 10.66 -26.34 7.25
CA GLU A 17 9.51 -26.45 8.14
C GLU A 17 8.23 -26.11 7.39
N LYS A 18 7.10 -26.58 7.93
CA LYS A 18 5.80 -26.26 7.34
C LYS A 18 5.54 -24.76 7.45
N ASN A 19 5.19 -24.15 6.32
CA ASN A 19 4.81 -22.74 6.25
C ASN A 19 3.69 -22.38 7.21
N ILE A 20 2.73 -23.27 7.48
CA ILE A 20 1.74 -23.10 8.55
C ILE A 20 1.90 -24.21 9.60
N GLN A 21 1.95 -23.81 10.87
CA GLN A 21 1.90 -24.71 12.02
C GLN A 21 0.79 -24.30 12.96
N GLU A 22 -0.02 -25.26 13.39
CA GLU A 22 -1.20 -25.02 14.23
C GLU A 22 -1.15 -25.86 15.50
N LYS A 23 -1.67 -25.29 16.59
CA LYS A 23 -1.79 -25.87 17.92
C LYS A 23 -3.13 -25.45 18.52
N TRP A 24 -3.54 -26.12 19.60
CA TRP A 24 -4.81 -25.87 20.27
C TRP A 24 -4.56 -25.63 21.76
N ILE A 25 -5.32 -24.70 22.32
CA ILE A 25 -5.32 -24.35 23.75
C ILE A 25 -6.74 -24.36 24.29
N GLU A 26 -6.88 -24.66 25.57
CA GLU A 26 -8.17 -24.66 26.26
C GLU A 26 -8.33 -23.37 27.07
N ILE A 27 -9.31 -22.56 26.70
CA ILE A 27 -9.65 -21.34 27.42
C ILE A 27 -10.74 -21.63 28.44
N SER A 28 -10.44 -21.37 29.71
CA SER A 28 -11.35 -21.64 30.83
C SER A 28 -12.49 -20.63 30.91
N GLU A 29 -13.62 -21.05 31.49
CA GLU A 29 -14.75 -20.17 31.77
C GLU A 29 -14.36 -18.97 32.66
N GLY A 30 -14.83 -17.77 32.30
CA GLY A 30 -14.52 -16.53 33.01
C GLY A 30 -13.10 -16.00 32.75
N THR A 31 -12.43 -16.47 31.70
CA THR A 31 -11.23 -15.80 31.16
C THR A 31 -11.65 -14.45 30.56
N GLU A 32 -11.00 -13.36 30.96
CA GLU A 32 -11.30 -12.02 30.43
C GLU A 32 -10.23 -11.48 29.48
N HIS A 33 -9.04 -12.08 29.51
CA HIS A 33 -7.87 -11.66 28.77
C HIS A 33 -7.07 -12.88 28.33
N ILE A 34 -6.50 -12.82 27.14
CA ILE A 34 -5.48 -13.76 26.67
C ILE A 34 -4.19 -12.96 26.50
N GLN A 35 -3.17 -13.31 27.27
CA GLN A 35 -1.84 -12.73 27.18
C GLN A 35 -0.87 -13.75 26.62
N MET A 36 -0.11 -13.33 25.61
CA MET A 36 0.86 -14.15 24.90
C MET A 36 2.25 -13.57 25.13
N MET A 37 3.14 -14.30 25.80
CA MET A 37 4.55 -13.93 25.96
C MET A 37 5.37 -14.77 25.01
N ILE A 38 6.08 -14.11 24.09
CA ILE A 38 6.79 -14.76 23.01
C ILE A 38 8.29 -14.62 23.26
N GLU A 39 8.97 -15.76 23.30
CA GLU A 39 10.42 -15.87 23.41
C GLU A 39 10.95 -16.41 22.08
N MET A 40 11.74 -15.59 21.39
CA MET A 40 12.43 -15.98 20.17
C MET A 40 13.81 -15.33 20.10
N PRO A 41 14.80 -15.99 19.47
CA PRO A 41 16.05 -15.38 19.09
C PRO A 41 15.85 -14.14 18.20
N GLU A 42 16.75 -13.16 18.30
CA GLU A 42 16.67 -11.89 17.57
C GLU A 42 16.73 -12.11 16.05
N GLU A 43 17.49 -13.12 15.62
CA GLU A 43 17.60 -13.53 14.22
C GLU A 43 16.29 -14.04 13.60
N PHE A 44 15.27 -14.38 14.39
CA PHE A 44 13.96 -14.84 13.89
C PHE A 44 12.90 -13.74 13.82
N GLN A 45 13.26 -12.50 14.16
CA GLN A 45 12.36 -11.36 13.97
C GLN A 45 11.94 -11.28 12.49
N TYR A 46 10.67 -10.91 12.25
CA TYR A 46 10.01 -10.79 10.94
C TYR A 46 9.77 -12.12 10.21
N MET A 47 10.09 -13.27 10.81
CA MET A 47 10.00 -14.57 10.12
C MET A 47 8.67 -15.30 10.35
N ALA A 48 7.79 -14.81 11.22
CA ALA A 48 6.57 -15.52 11.60
C ALA A 48 5.37 -14.61 11.82
N PHE A 49 4.28 -14.89 11.11
CA PHE A 49 2.94 -14.37 11.40
C PHE A 49 2.32 -15.20 12.52
N LEU A 50 1.92 -14.59 13.63
CA LEU A 50 1.13 -15.22 14.67
C LEU A 50 -0.36 -14.96 14.40
N PHE A 51 -1.19 -15.99 14.46
CA PHE A 51 -2.64 -15.84 14.40
C PHE A 51 -3.37 -16.68 15.45
N LEU A 52 -4.53 -16.20 15.86
CA LEU A 52 -5.38 -16.83 16.86
C LEU A 52 -6.83 -16.87 16.36
N GLU A 53 -7.43 -18.07 16.37
CA GLU A 53 -8.83 -18.31 16.05
C GLU A 53 -9.59 -18.78 17.29
N ASP A 54 -10.80 -18.27 17.45
CA ASP A 54 -11.69 -18.65 18.56
C ASP A 54 -12.48 -19.94 18.27
N PRO A 55 -13.30 -20.44 19.22
CA PRO A 55 -14.08 -21.66 19.03
C PRO A 55 -15.14 -21.57 17.91
N LYS A 56 -15.45 -20.36 17.44
CA LYS A 56 -16.34 -20.12 16.29
C LYS A 56 -15.58 -20.07 14.96
N LYS A 57 -14.26 -20.26 14.99
CA LYS A 57 -13.33 -20.19 13.85
C LYS A 57 -13.19 -18.78 13.29
N GLU A 58 -13.43 -17.76 14.11
CA GLU A 58 -13.20 -16.37 13.74
C GLU A 58 -11.77 -15.98 14.16
N ILE A 59 -11.03 -15.32 13.26
CA ILE A 59 -9.71 -14.77 13.61
C ILE A 59 -9.93 -13.65 14.64
N ARG A 60 -9.23 -13.77 15.78
CA ARG A 60 -9.26 -12.82 16.90
C ARG A 60 -7.96 -12.05 17.06
N PHE A 61 -6.88 -12.50 16.44
CA PHE A 61 -5.60 -11.81 16.45
C PHE A 61 -4.73 -12.25 15.29
N GLN A 62 -4.00 -11.31 14.73
CA GLN A 62 -2.96 -11.52 13.73
C GLN A 62 -1.84 -10.48 13.92
N LYS A 63 -0.56 -10.87 13.81
CA LYS A 63 0.59 -9.96 13.86
C LYS A 63 1.84 -10.64 13.34
N LEU A 64 2.71 -9.92 12.63
CA LEU A 64 4.05 -10.40 12.33
C LEU A 64 4.92 -10.22 13.57
N LEU A 65 5.67 -11.25 13.95
CA LEU A 65 6.58 -11.22 15.08
C LEU A 65 7.84 -10.44 14.71
N GLY A 66 7.73 -9.12 14.68
CA GLY A 66 8.76 -8.18 14.26
C GLY A 66 9.24 -7.25 15.38
N TYR A 67 9.22 -5.95 15.13
CA TYR A 67 9.66 -4.93 16.08
C TYR A 67 8.70 -4.77 17.27
N GLY A 68 9.22 -4.21 18.36
CA GLY A 68 8.45 -3.93 19.57
C GLY A 68 8.49 -5.05 20.61
N GLN A 69 7.71 -4.87 21.67
CA GLN A 69 7.68 -5.84 22.76
C GLN A 69 6.87 -7.09 22.35
N GLN A 70 7.40 -8.25 22.71
CA GLN A 70 6.88 -9.56 22.32
C GLN A 70 5.87 -10.11 23.35
N ASN A 71 4.95 -9.25 23.78
CA ASN A 71 3.87 -9.53 24.74
C ASN A 71 2.49 -9.08 24.23
N PRO A 72 2.02 -9.58 23.06
CA PRO A 72 0.69 -9.24 22.58
C PRO A 72 -0.41 -9.78 23.49
N GLY A 73 -1.55 -9.09 23.50
CA GLY A 73 -2.72 -9.52 24.27
C GLY A 73 -4.04 -9.15 23.60
N ILE A 74 -5.10 -9.85 24.01
CA ILE A 74 -6.47 -9.61 23.58
C ILE A 74 -7.36 -9.51 24.81
N GLY A 75 -8.22 -8.50 24.85
CA GLY A 75 -9.19 -8.29 25.93
C GLY A 75 -10.48 -7.66 25.44
N LYS A 76 -11.26 -7.15 26.40
CA LYS A 76 -12.58 -6.54 26.11
C LYS A 76 -12.51 -5.17 25.43
N SER A 77 -11.37 -4.47 25.48
CA SER A 77 -11.24 -3.08 25.00
C SER A 77 -10.02 -2.90 24.08
N THR A 78 -10.02 -1.82 23.30
CA THR A 78 -8.90 -1.43 22.42
C THR A 78 -7.62 -1.08 23.19
N LYS A 79 -7.71 -0.79 24.49
CA LYS A 79 -6.54 -0.54 25.36
C LYS A 79 -5.93 -1.82 25.91
N ASP A 80 -6.73 -2.89 25.99
CA ASP A 80 -6.30 -4.21 26.44
C ASP A 80 -6.04 -5.17 25.25
N THR A 81 -5.98 -4.64 24.02
CA THR A 81 -5.84 -5.42 22.79
C THR A 81 -4.77 -4.81 21.90
N THR A 82 -3.76 -5.61 21.57
CA THR A 82 -2.69 -5.27 20.62
C THR A 82 -3.24 -5.06 19.21
N ILE A 83 -2.63 -4.18 18.42
CA ILE A 83 -2.92 -4.00 16.99
C ILE A 83 -2.97 -5.36 16.26
N GLY A 84 -3.91 -5.49 15.32
CA GLY A 84 -4.23 -6.75 14.66
C GLY A 84 -5.15 -7.69 15.46
N GLY A 85 -5.46 -7.34 16.71
CA GLY A 85 -6.45 -8.02 17.55
C GLY A 85 -7.87 -7.48 17.41
N VAL A 86 -8.86 -8.35 17.63
CA VAL A 86 -10.29 -7.98 17.69
C VAL A 86 -10.74 -7.95 19.16
N PRO A 87 -10.93 -6.75 19.76
CA PRO A 87 -11.40 -6.62 21.13
C PRO A 87 -12.79 -7.22 21.31
N GLY A 88 -13.03 -7.83 22.47
CA GLY A 88 -14.36 -8.37 22.78
C GLY A 88 -14.32 -9.42 23.87
N GLU A 89 -15.46 -10.10 24.05
CA GLU A 89 -15.55 -11.21 24.99
C GLU A 89 -14.62 -12.37 24.59
N ILE A 90 -14.01 -12.99 25.58
CA ILE A 90 -13.18 -14.18 25.41
C ILE A 90 -14.05 -15.40 25.72
N TYR A 91 -14.43 -16.14 24.69
CA TYR A 91 -15.27 -17.32 24.83
C TYR A 91 -14.47 -18.50 25.39
N PRO A 92 -15.01 -19.29 26.34
CA PRO A 92 -14.38 -20.52 26.77
C PRO A 92 -14.42 -21.60 25.68
N GLY A 93 -13.50 -22.55 25.76
CA GLY A 93 -13.39 -23.70 24.87
C GLY A 93 -12.05 -23.79 24.15
N THR A 94 -12.00 -24.63 23.13
CA THR A 94 -10.78 -24.87 22.34
C THR A 94 -10.54 -23.73 21.35
N TRP A 95 -9.43 -23.02 21.53
CA TRP A 95 -8.95 -22.03 20.57
C TRP A 95 -7.81 -22.63 19.74
N LYS A 96 -7.67 -22.16 18.50
CA LYS A 96 -6.56 -22.55 17.63
C LYS A 96 -5.56 -21.40 17.56
N ILE A 97 -4.30 -21.73 17.75
CA ILE A 97 -3.19 -20.79 17.64
C ILE A 97 -2.19 -21.33 16.63
N GLY A 98 -1.75 -20.47 15.72
CA GLY A 98 -0.85 -20.88 14.68
C GLY A 98 0.19 -19.83 14.35
N ILE A 99 1.27 -20.31 13.73
CA ILE A 99 2.21 -19.44 13.06
C ILE A 99 2.21 -19.71 11.56
N GLY A 100 2.43 -18.65 10.78
CA GLY A 100 2.78 -18.72 9.38
C GLY A 100 4.20 -18.24 9.16
N ILE A 101 5.03 -18.99 8.43
CA ILE A 101 6.40 -18.59 8.12
C ILE A 101 6.35 -17.52 7.04
N PHE A 102 6.99 -16.38 7.31
CA PHE A 102 7.26 -15.39 6.28
C PHE A 102 8.48 -15.86 5.47
N THR A 103 8.20 -16.66 4.44
CA THR A 103 9.21 -17.42 3.70
C THR A 103 10.29 -16.54 3.07
N GLU A 104 9.94 -15.30 2.74
CA GLU A 104 10.85 -14.35 2.14
C GLU A 104 12.00 -13.96 3.08
N TYR A 105 11.70 -13.50 4.31
CA TYR A 105 12.71 -13.19 5.31
C TYR A 105 13.53 -14.43 5.70
N VAL A 106 12.90 -15.61 5.77
CA VAL A 106 13.61 -16.87 6.01
C VAL A 106 14.61 -17.16 4.89
N ALA A 107 14.20 -17.02 3.63
CA ALA A 107 15.07 -17.26 2.49
C ALA A 107 16.24 -16.27 2.41
N GLN A 108 16.01 -15.00 2.76
CA GLN A 108 17.02 -13.94 2.69
C GLN A 108 18.01 -13.98 3.86
N LYS A 109 17.55 -14.26 5.08
CA LYS A 109 18.34 -14.02 6.31
C LYS A 109 18.73 -15.29 7.06
N LEU A 110 17.90 -16.35 7.03
CA LEU A 110 18.09 -17.50 7.91
C LEU A 110 19.04 -18.57 7.34
N GLY A 111 19.12 -18.68 6.01
CA GLY A 111 19.89 -19.73 5.35
C GLY A 111 19.38 -21.13 5.71
N GLU A 112 20.29 -22.01 6.16
CA GLU A 112 19.98 -23.40 6.57
C GLU A 112 19.75 -23.54 8.10
N GLN A 113 19.73 -22.42 8.83
CA GLN A 113 19.48 -22.46 10.27
C GLN A 113 18.03 -22.84 10.57
N THR A 114 17.83 -23.46 11.72
CA THR A 114 16.51 -23.76 12.27
C THR A 114 16.47 -23.38 13.73
N GLY A 115 15.29 -23.05 14.25
CA GLY A 115 15.12 -22.81 15.67
C GLY A 115 13.67 -22.86 16.11
N GLU A 116 13.43 -22.40 17.33
CA GLU A 116 12.12 -22.47 17.95
C GLU A 116 11.64 -21.08 18.39
N ILE A 117 10.35 -20.82 18.18
CA ILE A 117 9.60 -19.75 18.82
C ILE A 117 8.81 -20.39 19.96
N VAL A 118 9.02 -19.90 21.18
CA VAL A 118 8.34 -20.39 22.37
C VAL A 118 7.29 -19.36 22.78
N LEU A 119 6.04 -19.79 22.83
CA LEU A 119 4.92 -18.96 23.21
C LEU A 119 4.34 -19.45 24.54
N THR A 120 4.25 -18.56 25.53
CA THR A 120 3.53 -18.79 26.78
C THR A 120 2.20 -18.05 26.73
N VAL A 121 1.09 -18.80 26.68
CA VAL A 121 -0.26 -18.25 26.71
C VAL A 121 -0.79 -18.31 28.14
N SER A 122 -1.40 -17.23 28.62
CA SER A 122 -1.97 -17.19 29.98
C SER A 122 -3.17 -16.25 30.09
N ASP A 123 -3.93 -16.40 31.17
CA ASP A 123 -5.04 -15.51 31.55
C ASP A 123 -4.60 -14.28 32.37
N ARG A 124 -3.28 -14.06 32.51
CA ARG A 124 -2.74 -12.94 33.27
C ARG A 124 -3.02 -11.64 32.53
N LYS A 125 -3.59 -10.66 33.24
CA LYS A 125 -3.68 -9.29 32.75
C LYS A 125 -2.34 -8.58 32.97
N ASP A 126 -1.67 -8.25 31.88
CA ASP A 126 -0.49 -7.37 31.83
C ASP A 126 -0.74 -6.20 30.87
N GLU A 127 0.21 -5.27 30.81
CA GLU A 127 0.26 -4.27 29.75
C GLU A 127 0.57 -4.97 28.43
N VAL A 128 -0.25 -4.71 27.41
CA VAL A 128 -0.09 -5.31 26.08
C VAL A 128 0.87 -4.48 25.23
N SER A 129 1.64 -5.12 24.36
CA SER A 129 2.40 -4.40 23.35
C SER A 129 1.48 -3.75 22.32
N ASP A 130 1.90 -2.58 21.82
CA ASP A 130 1.25 -1.84 20.73
C ASP A 130 -0.29 -1.85 20.80
N PRO A 131 -0.92 -1.33 21.88
CA PRO A 131 -2.37 -1.32 22.00
C PRO A 131 -3.00 -0.43 20.91
N ILE A 132 -4.18 -0.80 20.42
CA ILE A 132 -4.92 -0.02 19.41
C ILE A 132 -5.22 1.40 19.95
N CYS A 133 -5.62 1.50 21.22
CA CYS A 133 -5.96 2.73 21.96
C CYS A 133 -7.08 3.63 21.41
N GLY A 134 -7.30 3.68 20.10
CA GLY A 134 -8.38 4.42 19.44
C GLY A 134 -9.59 3.54 19.11
N GLU A 135 -10.10 3.67 17.90
CA GLU A 135 -11.31 3.00 17.44
C GLU A 135 -10.97 1.65 16.78
N CYS A 136 -11.71 0.61 17.15
CA CYS A 136 -11.70 -0.66 16.44
C CYS A 136 -12.64 -0.54 15.24
N TRP A 137 -12.11 -0.75 14.04
CA TRP A 137 -12.86 -0.69 12.79
C TRP A 137 -13.60 -1.98 12.49
N VAL A 138 -13.07 -3.12 12.96
CA VAL A 138 -13.59 -4.43 12.61
C VAL A 138 -14.54 -5.01 13.65
N GLU A 139 -15.42 -5.87 13.19
CA GLU A 139 -16.14 -6.87 13.98
C GLU A 139 -15.38 -8.21 13.94
N ASN A 140 -15.94 -9.24 14.59
CA ASN A 140 -15.37 -10.58 14.56
C ASN A 140 -15.16 -11.08 13.12
N GLY A 141 -14.10 -11.87 12.91
CA GLY A 141 -13.75 -12.37 11.58
C GLY A 141 -13.06 -11.35 10.68
N LEU A 142 -12.60 -10.22 11.23
CA LEU A 142 -11.87 -9.17 10.50
C LEU A 142 -12.72 -8.48 9.41
N HIS A 143 -14.02 -8.34 9.62
CA HIS A 143 -14.90 -7.56 8.74
C HIS A 143 -15.01 -6.12 9.23
N ILE A 144 -14.82 -5.13 8.34
CA ILE A 144 -15.04 -3.72 8.66
C ILE A 144 -16.50 -3.49 9.06
N SER A 145 -16.71 -2.93 10.24
CA SER A 145 -18.02 -2.55 10.75
C SER A 145 -18.47 -1.23 10.13
N GLU A 146 -19.63 -1.21 9.47
CA GLU A 146 -20.26 0.03 8.99
C GLU A 146 -20.61 0.99 10.15
N LYS A 147 -20.71 0.47 11.38
CA LYS A 147 -21.00 1.28 12.57
C LYS A 147 -19.75 1.96 13.11
N SER A 148 -18.63 1.24 13.13
CA SER A 148 -17.38 1.74 13.71
C SER A 148 -16.50 2.47 12.70
N TYR A 149 -16.48 2.04 11.45
CA TYR A 149 -15.75 2.70 10.37
C TYR A 149 -16.74 3.28 9.34
N ARG A 150 -16.91 4.61 9.37
CA ARG A 150 -17.88 5.31 8.51
C ARG A 150 -17.21 5.85 7.25
N TRP A 151 -17.47 5.20 6.12
CA TRP A 151 -16.95 5.58 4.81
C TRP A 151 -17.32 7.00 4.35
N GLU A 152 -18.45 7.53 4.84
CA GLU A 152 -18.96 8.89 4.55
C GLU A 152 -18.44 9.95 5.54
N ASN A 153 -17.54 9.58 6.46
CA ASN A 153 -17.01 10.56 7.42
C ASN A 153 -16.19 11.61 6.67
N VAL A 154 -16.66 12.86 6.70
CA VAL A 154 -16.00 13.99 6.05
C VAL A 154 -14.93 14.55 6.96
N PHE A 155 -13.68 14.47 6.52
CA PHE A 155 -12.51 15.04 7.19
C PHE A 155 -12.28 16.50 6.77
N CYS A 156 -12.50 16.81 5.49
CA CYS A 156 -12.44 18.15 4.94
C CYS A 156 -13.55 18.31 3.87
N PRO A 157 -14.48 19.27 4.01
CA PRO A 157 -15.62 19.39 3.09
C PRO A 157 -15.29 20.09 1.76
N GLU A 158 -14.17 20.80 1.67
CA GLU A 158 -13.78 21.57 0.48
C GLU A 158 -13.38 20.65 -0.68
N SER A 159 -13.64 21.03 -1.93
CA SER A 159 -13.06 20.30 -3.06
C SER A 159 -11.59 20.72 -3.24
N GLY A 160 -10.68 19.77 -3.42
CA GLY A 160 -9.25 20.10 -3.51
C GLY A 160 -8.33 18.89 -3.67
N TRP A 161 -7.05 19.20 -3.82
CA TRP A 161 -5.96 18.21 -3.85
C TRP A 161 -5.52 17.89 -2.42
N TYR A 162 -5.69 16.64 -2.02
CA TYR A 162 -5.31 16.11 -0.71
C TYR A 162 -4.07 15.25 -0.83
N MET A 163 -3.09 15.45 0.05
CA MET A 163 -1.82 14.73 0.05
C MET A 163 -1.93 13.46 0.92
N GLY A 164 -1.31 12.37 0.50
CA GLY A 164 -1.25 11.17 1.32
C GLY A 164 -0.27 10.15 0.80
N ASP A 165 -0.24 9.02 1.50
CA ASP A 165 0.66 7.91 1.24
C ASP A 165 -0.13 6.60 1.11
N PHE A 166 0.09 5.89 0.01
CA PHE A 166 -0.64 4.67 -0.34
C PHE A 166 0.07 3.38 0.05
N HIS A 167 1.32 3.44 0.52
CA HIS A 167 2.08 2.24 0.88
C HIS A 167 2.93 2.51 2.11
N THR A 168 2.52 1.95 3.24
CA THR A 168 3.18 2.21 4.53
C THR A 168 3.06 1.00 5.46
N HIS A 169 4.06 0.84 6.33
CA HIS A 169 4.15 -0.28 7.27
C HIS A 169 4.34 0.19 8.70
N THR A 170 3.80 -0.57 9.64
CA THR A 170 3.94 -0.34 11.07
C THR A 170 4.44 -1.59 11.77
N ARG A 171 4.46 -1.57 13.09
CA ARG A 171 4.75 -2.76 13.91
C ARG A 171 3.71 -3.86 13.78
N LEU A 172 2.66 -3.74 12.97
CA LEU A 172 1.76 -4.86 12.71
C LEU A 172 2.45 -5.89 11.79
N SER A 173 3.18 -5.44 10.76
CA SER A 173 4.18 -6.22 10.03
C SER A 173 5.62 -5.92 10.53
N ASP A 174 6.47 -5.44 9.64
CA ASP A 174 7.91 -5.28 9.75
C ASP A 174 8.35 -3.82 9.74
N GLY A 175 7.42 -2.87 9.78
CA GLY A 175 7.72 -1.48 10.06
C GLY A 175 8.16 -1.27 11.51
N LYS A 176 9.04 -0.29 11.74
CA LYS A 176 9.52 0.07 13.09
C LYS A 176 8.56 0.96 13.84
N GLU A 177 7.58 1.52 13.15
CA GLU A 177 6.71 2.54 13.67
C GLU A 177 5.52 2.01 14.47
N THR A 178 5.22 2.66 15.60
CA THR A 178 3.92 2.46 16.25
C THR A 178 2.86 3.22 15.47
N ILE A 179 1.60 2.78 15.50
CA ILE A 179 0.50 3.52 14.86
C ILE A 179 0.36 4.97 15.37
N GLY A 180 0.76 5.23 16.63
CA GLY A 180 0.77 6.57 17.22
C GLY A 180 1.82 7.47 16.56
N HIS A 181 3.07 7.03 16.57
CA HIS A 181 4.16 7.79 15.98
C HIS A 181 4.07 7.88 14.44
N ALA A 182 3.57 6.83 13.77
CA ALA A 182 3.26 6.88 12.34
C ALA A 182 2.22 7.99 12.03
N SER A 183 1.19 8.13 12.85
CA SER A 183 0.18 9.18 12.68
C SER A 183 0.75 10.57 12.96
N GLU A 184 1.54 10.72 14.02
CA GLU A 184 2.22 11.99 14.35
C GLU A 184 3.11 12.45 13.19
N ARG A 185 3.94 11.54 12.64
CA ARG A 185 4.81 11.83 11.49
C ARG A 185 4.03 12.19 10.24
N ALA A 186 2.98 11.44 9.92
CA ALA A 186 2.13 11.74 8.77
C ALA A 186 1.48 13.13 8.89
N GLU A 187 1.02 13.51 10.10
CA GLU A 187 0.48 14.85 10.38
C GLU A 187 1.57 15.94 10.28
N GLU A 188 2.77 15.70 10.80
CA GLU A 188 3.91 16.62 10.71
C GLU A 188 4.40 16.82 9.26
N SER A 189 4.34 15.77 8.44
CA SER A 189 4.59 15.81 6.99
C SER A 189 3.45 16.47 6.21
N GLY A 190 2.34 16.82 6.86
CA GLY A 190 1.20 17.51 6.27
C GLY A 190 0.28 16.61 5.42
N LEU A 191 0.31 15.29 5.64
CA LEU A 191 -0.60 14.37 4.97
C LEU A 191 -2.04 14.58 5.45
N ASP A 192 -2.98 14.43 4.52
CA ASP A 192 -4.42 14.47 4.76
C ASP A 192 -5.02 13.06 4.90
N PHE A 193 -4.43 12.06 4.23
CA PHE A 193 -4.82 10.66 4.31
C PHE A 193 -3.62 9.72 4.41
N TYR A 194 -3.86 8.52 4.94
CA TYR A 194 -2.83 7.51 5.17
C TYR A 194 -3.41 6.12 4.93
N VAL A 195 -2.68 5.26 4.22
CA VAL A 195 -3.11 3.89 3.92
C VAL A 195 -2.09 2.90 4.51
N PRO A 196 -2.39 2.27 5.66
CA PRO A 196 -1.54 1.21 6.19
C PRO A 196 -1.74 -0.05 5.36
N THR A 197 -0.65 -0.64 4.87
CA THR A 197 -0.65 -1.78 3.95
C THR A 197 0.30 -2.86 4.42
N GLU A 198 0.05 -3.38 5.61
CA GLU A 198 0.93 -4.36 6.25
C GLU A 198 0.99 -5.67 5.43
N HIS A 199 2.16 -6.30 5.39
CA HIS A 199 2.36 -7.58 4.71
C HIS A 199 1.41 -8.66 5.21
N ASN A 200 0.49 -9.10 4.36
CA ASN A 200 -0.47 -10.18 4.60
C ASN A 200 -1.27 -10.02 5.91
N LEU A 201 -1.43 -8.80 6.41
CA LEU A 201 -2.11 -8.49 7.66
C LEU A 201 -2.98 -7.24 7.47
N MET A 202 -4.10 -7.22 8.19
CA MET A 202 -5.05 -6.12 8.19
C MET A 202 -5.10 -5.48 9.58
N HIS A 203 -5.01 -4.15 9.63
CA HIS A 203 -5.29 -3.41 10.86
C HIS A 203 -6.75 -3.56 11.26
N THR A 204 -6.96 -3.81 12.55
CA THR A 204 -8.30 -3.96 13.14
C THR A 204 -8.87 -2.65 13.67
N GLY A 205 -8.04 -1.62 13.76
CA GLY A 205 -8.36 -0.31 14.30
C GLY A 205 -7.16 0.61 14.24
N TRP A 206 -7.34 1.86 14.68
CA TRP A 206 -6.28 2.85 14.64
C TRP A 206 -6.36 3.81 15.82
N CYS A 207 -5.26 4.50 16.09
CA CYS A 207 -5.21 5.52 17.13
C CYS A 207 -6.04 6.75 16.71
N LYS A 208 -6.30 7.65 17.65
CA LYS A 208 -6.99 8.91 17.32
C LYS A 208 -6.05 9.81 16.53
N THR A 209 -6.47 10.25 15.35
CA THR A 209 -5.71 11.12 14.44
C THR A 209 -6.66 12.04 13.67
N SER A 210 -6.11 13.09 13.05
CA SER A 210 -6.78 13.94 12.07
C SER A 210 -6.81 13.36 10.65
N LEU A 211 -5.97 12.36 10.37
CA LEU A 211 -5.83 11.74 9.06
C LEU A 211 -7.09 10.96 8.63
N CYS A 212 -7.41 11.03 7.35
CA CYS A 212 -8.35 10.10 6.72
C CYS A 212 -7.66 8.75 6.51
N VAL A 213 -7.66 7.88 7.53
CA VAL A 213 -7.01 6.55 7.42
C VAL A 213 -7.90 5.57 6.66
N LEU A 214 -7.40 5.00 5.57
CA LEU A 214 -8.12 4.08 4.69
C LEU A 214 -7.60 2.64 4.91
N PRO A 215 -8.45 1.66 5.28
CA PRO A 215 -8.03 0.27 5.45
C PRO A 215 -7.37 -0.28 4.18
N GLY A 216 -6.17 -0.83 4.33
CA GLY A 216 -5.43 -1.50 3.28
C GLY A 216 -4.73 -2.76 3.78
N ILE A 217 -4.12 -3.46 2.83
CA ILE A 217 -3.27 -4.63 3.04
C ILE A 217 -2.31 -4.72 1.85
N GLU A 218 -1.08 -5.13 2.12
CA GLU A 218 -0.17 -5.58 1.07
C GLU A 218 -0.24 -7.11 0.97
N VAL A 219 -0.66 -7.61 -0.18
CA VAL A 219 -0.62 -9.04 -0.48
C VAL A 219 0.79 -9.38 -0.94
N THR A 220 1.53 -10.09 -0.08
CA THR A 220 2.96 -10.34 -0.25
C THR A 220 3.19 -11.80 -0.65
N THR A 221 3.88 -12.01 -1.78
CA THR A 221 4.23 -13.33 -2.31
C THR A 221 5.66 -13.35 -2.83
N ASP A 222 6.23 -14.53 -3.06
CA ASP A 222 7.55 -14.69 -3.68
C ASP A 222 7.62 -14.22 -5.15
N LYS A 223 6.47 -13.95 -5.77
CA LYS A 223 6.33 -13.51 -7.17
C LYS A 223 5.95 -12.03 -7.31
N GLY A 224 6.00 -11.26 -6.23
CA GLY A 224 5.72 -9.82 -6.20
C GLY A 224 4.51 -9.47 -5.35
N HIS A 225 4.34 -8.16 -5.11
CA HIS A 225 3.39 -7.64 -4.14
C HIS A 225 2.29 -6.78 -4.77
N MET A 226 1.15 -6.72 -4.11
CA MET A 226 0.00 -5.93 -4.51
C MET A 226 -0.70 -5.33 -3.31
N ASN A 227 -0.89 -4.01 -3.31
CA ASN A 227 -1.77 -3.37 -2.37
C ASN A 227 -3.23 -3.48 -2.78
N LEU A 228 -4.08 -3.76 -1.79
CA LEU A 228 -5.52 -3.61 -1.88
C LEU A 228 -5.95 -2.45 -0.99
N PHE A 229 -6.57 -1.43 -1.57
CA PHE A 229 -7.05 -0.27 -0.81
C PHE A 229 -8.56 -0.31 -0.60
N GLY A 230 -8.99 0.20 0.55
CA GLY A 230 -10.39 0.25 0.96
C GLY A 230 -10.97 -1.14 1.19
N ILE A 231 -10.16 -2.07 1.73
CA ILE A 231 -10.63 -3.42 2.03
C ILE A 231 -11.75 -3.37 3.07
N THR A 232 -12.74 -4.23 2.90
CA THR A 232 -13.89 -4.35 3.81
C THR A 232 -13.81 -5.59 4.68
N GLU A 233 -12.88 -6.50 4.38
CA GLU A 233 -12.57 -7.69 5.16
C GLU A 233 -11.19 -8.21 4.78
N MET A 234 -10.66 -9.13 5.60
CA MET A 234 -9.45 -9.87 5.25
C MET A 234 -9.62 -10.62 3.92
N PRO A 235 -8.71 -10.49 2.93
CA PRO A 235 -8.83 -11.22 1.67
C PRO A 235 -8.83 -12.74 1.89
N GLU A 236 -9.67 -13.46 1.15
CA GLU A 236 -10.00 -14.86 1.43
C GLU A 236 -8.80 -15.81 1.30
N LYS A 237 -7.81 -15.43 0.50
CA LYS A 237 -6.67 -16.29 0.14
C LYS A 237 -5.40 -16.01 0.91
N ILE A 238 -5.37 -15.05 1.83
CA ILE A 238 -4.12 -14.68 2.52
C ILE A 238 -3.48 -15.88 3.25
N LEU A 239 -4.24 -16.65 4.02
CA LEU A 239 -3.67 -17.83 4.72
C LEU A 239 -3.19 -18.91 3.75
N GLU A 240 -3.86 -19.11 2.62
CA GLU A 240 -3.41 -20.06 1.59
C GLU A 240 -2.17 -19.54 0.84
N ILE A 241 -2.07 -18.22 0.64
CA ILE A 241 -0.86 -17.57 0.11
C ILE A 241 0.31 -17.79 1.05
N VAL A 242 0.17 -17.49 2.35
CA VAL A 242 1.24 -17.74 3.34
C VAL A 242 1.63 -19.22 3.36
N LYS A 243 0.65 -20.12 3.32
CA LYS A 243 0.88 -21.57 3.36
C LYS A 243 1.60 -22.11 2.13
N HIS A 244 1.28 -21.62 0.95
CA HIS A 244 1.77 -22.14 -0.33
C HIS A 244 2.78 -21.21 -1.01
N ASN A 245 3.29 -20.19 -0.32
CA ASN A 245 4.25 -19.25 -0.90
C ASN A 245 5.50 -20.00 -1.39
N GLY A 246 5.97 -19.71 -2.61
CA GLY A 246 7.00 -20.49 -3.28
C GLY A 246 6.50 -21.66 -4.14
N GLU A 247 5.19 -21.91 -4.19
CA GLU A 247 4.58 -22.94 -5.05
C GLU A 247 3.85 -22.32 -6.27
N GLU A 248 3.75 -23.07 -7.37
CA GLU A 248 3.08 -22.59 -8.61
C GLU A 248 1.59 -22.22 -8.41
N ILE A 249 0.94 -22.75 -7.37
CA ILE A 249 -0.48 -22.44 -7.08
C ILE A 249 -0.70 -20.97 -6.68
N ILE A 250 0.36 -20.25 -6.31
CA ILE A 250 0.31 -18.83 -5.92
C ILE A 250 -0.25 -17.96 -7.04
N ASP A 251 0.02 -18.26 -8.31
CA ASP A 251 -0.62 -17.58 -9.45
C ASP A 251 -2.15 -17.64 -9.37
N THR A 252 -2.70 -18.82 -9.05
CA THR A 252 -4.16 -19.01 -8.92
C THR A 252 -4.72 -18.25 -7.72
N TYR A 253 -3.99 -18.21 -6.60
CA TYR A 253 -4.45 -17.48 -5.41
C TYR A 253 -4.37 -15.96 -5.59
N MET A 254 -3.37 -15.46 -6.31
CA MET A 254 -3.29 -14.05 -6.69
C MET A 254 -4.44 -13.68 -7.64
N ASP A 255 -4.73 -14.48 -8.67
CA ASP A 255 -5.87 -14.25 -9.57
C ASP A 255 -7.21 -14.24 -8.83
N GLN A 256 -7.40 -15.16 -7.88
CA GLN A 256 -8.59 -15.21 -7.02
C GLN A 256 -8.70 -13.96 -6.13
N THR A 257 -7.56 -13.46 -5.63
CA THR A 257 -7.50 -12.25 -4.80
C THR A 257 -7.86 -11.01 -5.62
N ILE A 258 -7.31 -10.88 -6.83
CA ILE A 258 -7.65 -9.80 -7.78
C ILE A 258 -9.15 -9.84 -8.13
N ALA A 259 -9.69 -11.04 -8.40
CA ALA A 259 -11.10 -11.22 -8.71
C ALA A 259 -12.02 -10.85 -7.52
N GLN A 260 -11.65 -11.26 -6.30
CA GLN A 260 -12.35 -10.89 -5.07
C GLN A 260 -12.35 -9.37 -4.88
N ALA A 261 -11.17 -8.75 -4.97
CA ALA A 261 -11.02 -7.30 -4.84
C ALA A 261 -11.87 -6.54 -5.87
N LYS A 262 -11.89 -7.01 -7.12
CA LYS A 262 -12.77 -6.47 -8.17
C LYS A 262 -14.25 -6.58 -7.81
N GLN A 263 -14.70 -7.74 -7.32
CA GLN A 263 -16.08 -7.97 -6.92
C GLN A 263 -16.51 -7.08 -5.75
N LYS A 264 -15.62 -6.88 -4.78
CA LYS A 264 -15.86 -6.07 -3.58
C LYS A 264 -15.65 -4.57 -3.83
N GLY A 265 -15.12 -4.21 -5.00
CA GLY A 265 -14.83 -2.83 -5.38
C GLY A 265 -13.58 -2.25 -4.72
N TRP A 266 -12.70 -3.08 -4.15
CA TRP A 266 -11.41 -2.64 -3.62
C TRP A 266 -10.48 -2.21 -4.76
N ILE A 267 -9.61 -1.25 -4.48
CA ILE A 267 -8.64 -0.78 -5.47
C ILE A 267 -7.46 -1.73 -5.47
N ARG A 268 -7.05 -2.18 -6.66
CA ARG A 268 -5.93 -3.10 -6.86
C ARG A 268 -4.75 -2.31 -7.40
N SER A 269 -3.65 -2.28 -6.65
CA SER A 269 -2.42 -1.58 -7.01
C SER A 269 -1.24 -2.54 -7.08
N ILE A 270 -0.60 -2.68 -8.24
CA ILE A 270 0.66 -3.44 -8.32
C ILE A 270 1.76 -2.61 -7.67
N ASN A 271 2.47 -3.20 -6.72
CA ASN A 271 3.55 -2.52 -5.99
C ASN A 271 4.89 -2.70 -6.72
N HIS A 272 5.75 -1.68 -6.63
CA HIS A 272 7.15 -1.67 -7.07
C HIS A 272 7.49 -2.68 -8.20
N PRO A 273 6.85 -2.58 -9.39
CA PRO A 273 6.74 -3.68 -10.35
C PRO A 273 8.08 -4.14 -10.94
N PHE A 274 9.12 -3.31 -10.83
CA PHE A 274 10.45 -3.56 -11.37
C PHE A 274 11.58 -3.54 -10.33
N LEU A 275 11.27 -3.45 -9.04
CA LEU A 275 12.28 -3.46 -7.97
C LEU A 275 12.90 -4.86 -7.85
N THR A 276 14.22 -4.98 -7.91
CA THR A 276 14.88 -6.23 -8.36
C THR A 276 14.44 -7.49 -7.61
N ILE A 277 14.32 -7.40 -6.29
CA ILE A 277 14.03 -8.54 -5.41
C ILE A 277 12.53 -8.79 -5.22
N TRP A 278 11.67 -7.78 -5.43
CA TRP A 278 10.21 -7.84 -5.20
C TRP A 278 9.36 -7.53 -6.45
N LYS A 279 10.00 -7.51 -7.62
CA LYS A 279 9.35 -7.22 -8.90
C LYS A 279 8.13 -8.10 -9.14
N TRP A 280 7.16 -7.57 -9.86
CA TRP A 280 5.97 -8.30 -10.25
C TRP A 280 6.31 -9.37 -11.32
N GLN A 281 6.07 -10.64 -10.98
CA GLN A 281 6.39 -11.80 -11.83
C GLN A 281 5.17 -12.54 -12.38
N PHE A 282 3.95 -12.15 -11.99
CA PHE A 282 2.71 -12.72 -12.53
C PHE A 282 2.48 -12.24 -13.97
N GLN A 283 3.13 -12.90 -14.93
CA GLN A 283 3.14 -12.48 -16.34
C GLN A 283 1.74 -12.41 -16.96
N ASN A 284 0.83 -13.27 -16.52
CA ASN A 284 -0.53 -13.38 -17.07
C ASN A 284 -1.54 -12.43 -16.41
N THR A 285 -1.13 -11.55 -15.49
CA THR A 285 -2.03 -10.58 -14.86
C THR A 285 -2.66 -9.68 -15.92
N ASP A 286 -3.99 -9.75 -16.06
CA ASP A 286 -4.77 -8.90 -16.94
C ASP A 286 -4.82 -7.47 -16.38
N LEU A 287 -4.14 -6.54 -17.04
CA LEU A 287 -4.01 -5.16 -16.59
C LEU A 287 -5.33 -4.38 -16.65
N ARG A 288 -6.35 -4.88 -17.36
CA ARG A 288 -7.69 -4.29 -17.35
C ARG A 288 -8.40 -4.52 -16.01
N ASP A 289 -7.92 -5.46 -15.22
CA ASP A 289 -8.41 -5.76 -13.87
C ASP A 289 -7.60 -5.06 -12.77
N ILE A 290 -6.66 -4.19 -13.14
CA ILE A 290 -5.83 -3.40 -12.22
C ILE A 290 -6.27 -1.94 -12.27
N ASN A 291 -6.32 -1.28 -11.10
CA ASN A 291 -6.65 0.15 -11.04
C ASN A 291 -5.40 1.00 -11.05
N CYS A 292 -4.41 0.61 -10.24
CA CYS A 292 -3.26 1.43 -9.95
C CYS A 292 -1.95 0.64 -10.12
N MET A 293 -0.85 1.37 -10.28
CA MET A 293 0.49 0.84 -10.26
C MET A 293 1.41 1.84 -9.60
N GLU A 294 2.26 1.38 -8.70
CA GLU A 294 3.30 2.22 -8.15
C GLU A 294 4.30 2.61 -9.23
N ILE A 295 4.38 3.91 -9.51
CA ILE A 295 5.37 4.47 -10.42
C ILE A 295 6.61 4.95 -9.67
N ILE A 296 6.43 5.35 -8.41
CA ILE A 296 7.51 5.67 -7.47
C ILE A 296 7.20 4.92 -6.18
N ASN A 297 8.06 3.98 -5.82
CA ASN A 297 8.08 3.29 -4.54
C ASN A 297 9.48 3.49 -3.94
N ASP A 298 9.55 3.72 -2.62
CA ASP A 298 10.77 4.03 -1.84
C ASP A 298 11.96 4.51 -2.70
N PRO A 299 11.96 5.79 -3.10
CA PRO A 299 12.97 6.31 -4.00
C PRO A 299 14.38 6.38 -3.36
N THR A 300 14.50 6.03 -2.08
CA THR A 300 15.77 5.96 -1.34
C THR A 300 16.37 4.55 -1.31
N TYR A 301 15.58 3.53 -1.66
CA TYR A 301 16.06 2.16 -1.77
C TYR A 301 17.15 2.05 -2.87
N PRO A 302 18.21 1.23 -2.71
CA PRO A 302 19.38 1.24 -3.59
C PRO A 302 19.11 1.15 -5.11
N ASP A 303 18.16 0.33 -5.57
CA ASP A 303 17.74 0.23 -6.97
C ASP A 303 16.37 0.88 -7.25
N GLY A 304 15.83 1.64 -6.28
CA GLY A 304 14.58 2.39 -6.38
C GLY A 304 14.57 3.36 -7.57
N PRO A 305 15.55 4.28 -7.74
CA PRO A 305 15.53 5.25 -8.84
C PRO A 305 15.39 4.63 -10.24
N GLY A 306 16.13 3.56 -10.52
CA GLY A 306 16.08 2.89 -11.82
C GLY A 306 14.80 2.08 -12.03
N SER A 307 14.34 1.37 -11.00
CA SER A 307 13.09 0.57 -11.07
C SER A 307 11.85 1.45 -11.19
N ASN A 308 11.83 2.59 -10.49
CA ASN A 308 10.78 3.60 -10.59
C ASN A 308 10.69 4.21 -11.99
N ASP A 309 11.82 4.58 -12.59
CA ASP A 309 11.82 5.07 -13.99
C ASP A 309 11.30 4.01 -14.97
N MET A 310 11.64 2.73 -14.77
CA MET A 310 11.05 1.64 -15.58
C MET A 310 9.54 1.53 -15.37
N ALA A 311 9.03 1.69 -14.14
CA ALA A 311 7.59 1.67 -13.86
C ALA A 311 6.85 2.79 -14.59
N ILE A 312 7.41 4.01 -14.60
CA ILE A 312 6.86 5.14 -15.35
C ILE A 312 6.77 4.82 -16.85
N ARG A 313 7.87 4.31 -17.44
CA ARG A 313 7.92 4.00 -18.88
C ARG A 313 7.02 2.83 -19.26
N PHE A 314 6.91 1.83 -18.38
CA PHE A 314 5.98 0.73 -18.56
C PHE A 314 4.53 1.21 -18.57
N LEU A 315 4.15 2.09 -17.65
CA LEU A 315 2.77 2.62 -17.59
C LEU A 315 2.40 3.43 -18.85
N ASP A 316 3.36 4.15 -19.46
CA ASP A 316 3.15 4.79 -20.77
C ASP A 316 2.77 3.76 -21.86
N GLN A 317 3.40 2.58 -21.86
CA GLN A 317 3.07 1.51 -22.81
C GLN A 317 1.70 0.88 -22.52
N VAL A 318 1.35 0.71 -21.24
CA VAL A 318 -0.01 0.27 -20.85
C VAL A 318 -1.08 1.22 -21.42
N TRP A 319 -0.84 2.53 -21.35
CA TRP A 319 -1.75 3.50 -21.97
C TRP A 319 -1.70 3.51 -23.48
N ASN A 320 -0.56 3.24 -24.12
CA ASN A 320 -0.50 3.06 -25.57
C ASN A 320 -1.40 1.90 -26.04
N GLU A 321 -1.61 0.88 -25.21
CA GLU A 321 -2.57 -0.21 -25.45
C GLU A 321 -4.03 0.17 -25.20
N GLY A 322 -4.31 1.33 -24.62
CA GLY A 322 -5.68 1.77 -24.32
C GLY A 322 -6.21 1.29 -22.98
N ILE A 323 -5.36 0.68 -22.15
CA ILE A 323 -5.73 0.15 -20.83
C ILE A 323 -5.62 1.27 -19.79
N ARG A 324 -6.65 1.45 -18.96
CA ARG A 324 -6.69 2.53 -17.95
C ARG A 324 -6.21 2.05 -16.58
N VAL A 325 -4.90 1.98 -16.41
CA VAL A 325 -4.23 1.85 -15.09
C VAL A 325 -3.68 3.22 -14.69
N PHE A 326 -3.67 3.57 -13.41
CA PHE A 326 -3.25 4.89 -12.95
C PHE A 326 -1.99 4.83 -12.09
N GLY A 327 -1.08 5.79 -12.28
CA GLY A 327 0.13 5.88 -11.46
C GLY A 327 -0.21 6.36 -10.05
N VAL A 328 0.34 5.68 -9.05
CA VAL A 328 0.37 6.09 -7.64
C VAL A 328 1.81 6.05 -7.13
N GLY A 329 2.09 6.72 -6.02
CA GLY A 329 3.33 6.57 -5.28
C GLY A 329 3.06 6.14 -3.84
N GLY A 330 4.02 5.43 -3.27
CA GLY A 330 3.99 5.00 -1.88
C GLY A 330 5.39 5.02 -1.29
N SER A 331 5.53 5.47 -0.05
CA SER A 331 6.87 5.56 0.58
C SER A 331 7.47 4.19 0.87
N ASP A 332 6.60 3.20 1.13
CA ASP A 332 6.99 1.89 1.63
C ASP A 332 7.83 2.00 2.91
N SER A 333 7.47 2.98 3.75
CA SER A 333 8.28 3.36 4.90
C SER A 333 8.30 2.24 5.95
N HIS A 334 9.48 1.65 6.18
CA HIS A 334 9.74 0.67 7.24
C HIS A 334 10.65 1.22 8.35
N ASN A 335 11.51 2.18 7.99
CA ASN A 335 12.58 2.70 8.84
C ASN A 335 12.12 3.87 9.70
N LEU A 336 12.89 4.16 10.75
CA LEU A 336 12.77 5.43 11.46
C LEU A 336 13.46 6.54 10.65
N GLU A 337 13.04 7.80 10.80
CA GLU A 337 13.62 8.95 10.06
C GLU A 337 15.14 9.11 10.17
N ASP A 338 15.76 8.61 11.24
CA ASP A 338 17.20 8.69 11.45
C ASP A 338 17.97 7.46 10.91
N GLU A 339 17.27 6.53 10.27
CA GLU A 339 17.83 5.32 9.67
C GLU A 339 17.81 5.40 8.14
N PHE A 340 18.97 5.15 7.54
CA PHE A 340 19.21 5.31 6.12
C PHE A 340 19.65 3.98 5.51
N TYR A 341 19.20 3.69 4.29
CA TYR A 341 19.81 2.62 3.50
C TYR A 341 21.27 2.94 3.21
N GLU A 342 22.06 1.89 2.96
CA GLU A 342 23.45 2.05 2.59
C GLU A 342 23.57 2.89 1.31
N GLY A 343 24.28 4.02 1.40
CA GLY A 343 24.47 4.95 0.28
C GLY A 343 23.35 5.97 0.07
N ALA A 344 22.23 5.89 0.81
CA ALA A 344 21.16 6.88 0.73
C ALA A 344 21.54 8.18 1.46
N SER A 345 21.14 9.31 0.88
CA SER A 345 21.30 10.66 1.47
C SER A 345 20.03 11.18 2.15
N LEU A 346 18.90 10.50 1.93
CA LEU A 346 17.59 10.81 2.49
C LEU A 346 17.03 9.54 3.14
N PRO A 347 16.20 9.67 4.19
CA PRO A 347 15.54 8.53 4.80
C PRO A 347 14.37 8.04 3.95
N SER A 348 14.01 6.77 4.12
CA SER A 348 12.71 6.24 3.66
C SER A 348 11.63 6.80 4.57
N ALA A 349 10.99 7.88 4.14
CA ALA A 349 10.09 8.68 4.95
C ALA A 349 8.66 8.64 4.42
N VAL A 350 7.70 8.60 5.36
CA VAL A 350 6.28 8.70 5.04
C VAL A 350 6.00 9.96 4.22
N GLY A 351 5.25 9.80 3.12
CA GLY A 351 4.95 10.89 2.20
C GLY A 351 6.08 11.24 1.21
N ASP A 352 7.16 10.46 1.11
CA ASP A 352 8.11 10.52 -0.01
C ASP A 352 8.15 9.17 -0.76
N PRO A 353 7.50 9.05 -1.93
CA PRO A 353 6.76 10.10 -2.63
C PRO A 353 5.40 10.40 -1.99
N ALA A 354 4.90 11.61 -2.25
CA ALA A 354 3.53 11.97 -1.93
C ALA A 354 2.61 11.68 -3.13
N THR A 355 1.44 11.09 -2.87
CA THR A 355 0.35 11.04 -3.84
C THR A 355 -0.71 12.06 -3.48
N TRP A 356 -1.04 12.92 -4.42
CA TRP A 356 -2.11 13.91 -4.33
C TRP A 356 -3.36 13.39 -5.02
N VAL A 357 -4.52 13.48 -4.35
CA VAL A 357 -5.81 13.06 -4.89
C VAL A 357 -6.78 14.23 -4.91
N PHE A 358 -7.35 14.54 -6.06
CA PHE A 358 -8.40 15.55 -6.15
C PHE A 358 -9.74 14.95 -5.71
N CYS A 359 -10.28 15.42 -4.58
CA CYS A 359 -11.56 14.96 -4.05
C CYS A 359 -12.57 16.11 -3.98
N ASP A 360 -13.86 15.81 -4.18
CA ASP A 360 -14.95 16.71 -3.79
C ASP A 360 -15.28 16.52 -2.31
N GLY A 361 -14.44 17.11 -1.44
CA GLY A 361 -14.40 16.83 -0.01
C GLY A 361 -13.71 15.50 0.30
N LEU A 362 -12.78 15.53 1.25
CA LEU A 362 -12.07 14.35 1.74
C LEU A 362 -12.97 13.51 2.66
N SER A 363 -13.27 12.30 2.19
CA SER A 363 -13.81 11.18 2.97
C SER A 363 -13.25 9.87 2.40
N PRO A 364 -13.23 8.75 3.15
CA PRO A 364 -12.76 7.47 2.62
C PRO A 364 -13.46 7.06 1.31
N LYS A 365 -14.77 7.31 1.21
CA LYS A 365 -15.53 7.04 -0.02
C LYS A 365 -15.11 7.94 -1.19
N ASN A 366 -14.99 9.24 -0.98
CA ASN A 366 -14.60 10.16 -2.04
C ASN A 366 -13.16 9.92 -2.50
N LEU A 367 -12.25 9.63 -1.56
CA LEU A 367 -10.88 9.20 -1.83
C LEU A 367 -10.87 7.98 -2.75
N MET A 368 -11.58 6.91 -2.38
CA MET A 368 -11.69 5.70 -3.20
C MET A 368 -12.29 5.99 -4.60
N ASN A 369 -13.29 6.87 -4.70
CA ASN A 369 -13.89 7.22 -5.98
C ASN A 369 -12.94 8.03 -6.88
N ALA A 370 -12.19 8.98 -6.32
CA ALA A 370 -11.22 9.80 -7.03
C ALA A 370 -10.03 8.96 -7.52
N VAL A 371 -9.51 8.06 -6.68
CA VAL A 371 -8.43 7.13 -7.08
C VAL A 371 -8.88 6.21 -8.21
N ARG A 372 -10.10 5.64 -8.16
CA ARG A 372 -10.65 4.82 -9.26
C ARG A 372 -10.78 5.59 -10.57
N GLN A 373 -11.00 6.91 -10.51
CA GLN A 373 -11.09 7.79 -11.68
C GLN A 373 -9.73 8.31 -12.15
N GLY A 374 -8.66 8.08 -11.38
CA GLY A 374 -7.31 8.52 -11.75
C GLY A 374 -7.04 10.00 -11.52
N HIS A 375 -7.83 10.65 -10.66
CA HIS A 375 -7.72 12.06 -10.27
C HIS A 375 -6.48 12.29 -9.37
N LEU A 376 -5.29 11.97 -9.89
CA LEU A 376 -4.06 11.79 -9.10
C LEU A 376 -2.84 12.51 -9.69
N CYS A 377 -1.96 12.94 -8.80
CA CYS A 377 -0.58 13.35 -9.09
C CYS A 377 0.37 12.67 -8.10
N VAL A 378 1.58 12.34 -8.51
CA VAL A 378 2.65 11.83 -7.64
C VAL A 378 3.80 12.82 -7.67
N THR A 379 4.34 13.18 -6.52
CA THR A 379 5.39 14.21 -6.41
C THR A 379 6.43 13.86 -5.37
N ARG A 380 7.64 14.39 -5.56
CA ARG A 380 8.68 14.48 -4.54
C ARG A 380 9.06 15.95 -4.35
N PHE A 381 9.17 16.38 -3.10
CA PHE A 381 9.65 17.71 -2.69
C PHE A 381 8.87 18.94 -3.24
N CYS A 382 7.76 18.74 -3.94
CA CYS A 382 6.98 19.80 -4.54
C CYS A 382 5.48 19.47 -4.57
N LYS A 383 4.66 20.49 -4.81
CA LYS A 383 3.25 20.33 -5.17
C LYS A 383 3.06 20.71 -6.63
N ILE A 384 2.29 19.92 -7.37
CA ILE A 384 1.87 20.23 -8.74
C ILE A 384 0.36 20.43 -8.77
N GLU A 385 -0.07 21.60 -9.24
CA GLU A 385 -1.48 21.93 -9.44
C GLU A 385 -1.80 22.00 -10.94
N PRO A 386 -2.29 20.92 -11.56
CA PRO A 386 -2.65 20.93 -12.97
C PRO A 386 -3.97 21.68 -13.19
N LYS A 387 -4.01 22.49 -14.26
CA LYS A 387 -5.16 23.24 -14.74
C LYS A 387 -5.31 22.95 -16.23
N ILE A 388 -6.11 21.93 -16.56
CA ILE A 388 -6.32 21.48 -17.94
C ILE A 388 -7.66 22.03 -18.42
N LYS A 389 -7.68 22.63 -19.61
CA LYS A 389 -8.91 23.06 -20.29
C LYS A 389 -9.06 22.40 -21.63
N VAL A 390 -10.25 21.88 -21.89
CA VAL A 390 -10.67 21.26 -23.16
C VAL A 390 -11.77 22.14 -23.76
N ASP A 391 -11.48 22.78 -24.90
CA ASP A 391 -12.40 23.75 -25.54
C ASP A 391 -12.93 24.81 -24.55
N GLY A 392 -12.08 25.22 -23.60
CA GLY A 392 -12.39 26.21 -22.56
C GLY A 392 -13.08 25.68 -21.30
N GLN A 393 -13.48 24.41 -21.26
CA GLN A 393 -14.06 23.75 -20.07
C GLN A 393 -12.97 23.08 -19.23
N ASP A 394 -13.14 23.09 -17.91
CA ASP A 394 -12.18 22.48 -17.00
C ASP A 394 -12.22 20.95 -17.12
N CYS A 395 -11.03 20.34 -17.01
CA CYS A 395 -10.78 18.92 -17.09
C CYS A 395 -9.68 18.60 -16.07
N ILE A 396 -9.73 17.44 -15.43
CA ILE A 396 -8.71 17.03 -14.45
C ILE A 396 -8.06 15.70 -14.86
N PRO A 397 -6.83 15.41 -14.40
CA PRO A 397 -6.16 14.13 -14.61
C PRO A 397 -7.12 12.96 -14.38
N GLY A 398 -7.13 11.96 -15.26
CA GLY A 398 -8.04 10.81 -15.19
C GLY A 398 -9.30 10.92 -16.05
N ASP A 399 -9.74 12.14 -16.37
CA ASP A 399 -10.97 12.36 -17.15
C ASP A 399 -10.89 11.86 -18.60
N GLU A 400 -12.06 11.54 -19.16
CA GLU A 400 -12.26 11.20 -20.57
C GLU A 400 -12.80 12.39 -21.35
N ILE A 401 -12.01 12.84 -22.33
CA ILE A 401 -12.35 13.83 -23.33
C ILE A 401 -13.24 13.19 -24.40
N THR A 402 -14.49 13.65 -24.45
CA THR A 402 -15.51 13.13 -25.39
C THR A 402 -15.46 13.80 -26.77
N ALA A 403 -14.80 14.95 -26.89
CA ALA A 403 -14.69 15.70 -28.13
C ALA A 403 -13.85 14.96 -29.18
N LYS A 404 -14.37 14.86 -30.41
CA LYS A 404 -13.63 14.20 -31.52
C LYS A 404 -12.40 14.98 -31.97
N LYS A 405 -12.40 16.29 -31.81
CA LYS A 405 -11.26 17.17 -32.00
C LYS A 405 -11.44 18.30 -31.01
N CYS A 406 -10.40 18.64 -30.28
CA CYS A 406 -10.48 19.68 -29.26
C CYS A 406 -9.16 20.43 -29.14
N GLU A 407 -9.26 21.67 -28.70
CA GLU A 407 -8.16 22.48 -28.24
C GLU A 407 -7.92 22.20 -26.76
N ILE A 408 -6.67 21.89 -26.40
CA ILE A 408 -6.23 21.72 -25.03
C ILE A 408 -5.33 22.89 -24.66
N THR A 409 -5.67 23.54 -23.56
CA THR A 409 -4.74 24.39 -22.82
C THR A 409 -4.31 23.62 -21.58
N TYR A 410 -3.03 23.25 -21.52
CA TYR A 410 -2.46 22.54 -20.37
C TYR A 410 -1.59 23.53 -19.59
N ARG A 411 -1.96 23.78 -18.33
CA ARG A 411 -1.17 24.59 -17.40
C ARG A 411 -0.88 23.78 -16.15
N ALA A 412 0.26 24.03 -15.52
CA ALA A 412 0.53 23.54 -14.18
C ALA A 412 1.37 24.53 -13.39
N GLU A 413 1.05 24.68 -12.11
CA GLU A 413 1.88 25.38 -11.13
C GLU A 413 2.69 24.35 -10.35
N ILE A 414 4.01 24.57 -10.25
CA ILE A 414 4.96 23.72 -9.54
C ILE A 414 5.52 24.53 -8.38
N LEU A 415 5.22 24.10 -7.16
CA LEU A 415 5.45 24.86 -5.93
C LEU A 415 6.43 24.13 -5.00
N GLY A 416 7.32 24.88 -4.35
CA GLY A 416 8.20 24.38 -3.28
C GLY A 416 9.63 24.04 -3.71
N LEU A 417 9.94 24.07 -5.01
CA LEU A 417 11.28 23.76 -5.52
C LEU A 417 12.26 24.93 -5.37
N THR A 418 13.48 24.66 -4.93
CA THR A 418 14.55 25.67 -4.84
C THR A 418 15.25 25.93 -6.16
N GLU A 419 15.30 24.92 -7.04
CA GLU A 419 15.90 25.00 -8.37
C GLU A 419 14.84 24.90 -9.46
N GLU A 420 15.15 25.46 -10.63
CA GLU A 420 14.27 25.39 -11.80
C GLU A 420 14.18 23.94 -12.33
N PRO A 421 12.98 23.35 -12.40
CA PRO A 421 12.80 22.01 -12.93
C PRO A 421 12.82 21.99 -14.46
N GLU A 422 12.91 20.80 -15.04
CA GLU A 422 12.55 20.52 -16.42
C GLU A 422 11.15 19.90 -16.44
N ALA A 423 10.31 20.28 -17.40
CA ALA A 423 8.94 19.80 -17.52
C ALA A 423 8.67 19.27 -18.93
N PHE A 424 7.94 18.17 -19.02
CA PHE A 424 7.64 17.49 -20.27
C PHE A 424 6.14 17.20 -20.36
N LEU A 425 5.51 17.62 -21.46
CA LEU A 425 4.22 17.07 -21.84
C LEU A 425 4.47 15.77 -22.61
N VAL A 426 3.86 14.68 -22.15
CA VAL A 426 3.99 13.37 -22.78
C VAL A 426 2.67 13.04 -23.47
N MET A 427 2.71 12.75 -24.77
CA MET A 427 1.55 12.40 -25.58
C MET A 427 1.79 11.08 -26.33
N ASN A 428 1.05 10.03 -25.98
CA ASN A 428 1.22 8.69 -26.56
C ASN A 428 2.70 8.23 -26.60
N GLY A 429 3.41 8.44 -25.48
CA GLY A 429 4.83 8.12 -25.32
C GLY A 429 5.81 9.14 -25.91
N ASN A 430 5.36 10.18 -26.62
CA ASN A 430 6.23 11.22 -27.17
C ASN A 430 6.43 12.35 -26.16
N TYR A 431 7.69 12.65 -25.82
CA TYR A 431 8.07 13.66 -24.84
C TYR A 431 8.31 14.99 -25.54
N VAL A 432 7.61 16.03 -25.10
CA VAL A 432 7.81 17.40 -25.56
C VAL A 432 8.21 18.25 -24.35
N GLU A 433 9.44 18.73 -24.36
CA GLU A 433 9.93 19.67 -23.35
C GLU A 433 9.11 20.97 -23.41
N LEU A 434 8.67 21.44 -22.24
CA LEU A 434 7.92 22.67 -22.08
C LEU A 434 8.83 23.78 -21.54
N PRO A 435 8.68 25.02 -22.05
CA PRO A 435 9.34 26.16 -21.42
C PRO A 435 8.81 26.34 -19.99
N VAL A 436 9.72 26.37 -19.03
CA VAL A 436 9.42 26.66 -17.63
C VAL A 436 9.68 28.13 -17.38
N SER A 437 8.72 28.80 -16.75
CA SER A 437 8.86 30.18 -16.32
C SER A 437 8.63 30.29 -14.82
N SER A 438 9.21 31.31 -14.20
CA SER A 438 9.06 31.58 -12.77
C SER A 438 8.39 32.93 -12.56
N SER A 439 7.45 32.98 -11.62
CA SER A 439 6.82 34.23 -11.17
C SER A 439 7.53 34.80 -9.95
N GLU A 440 8.06 33.93 -9.09
CA GLU A 440 8.86 34.23 -7.90
C GLU A 440 9.65 32.98 -7.48
N ASN A 441 10.66 33.15 -6.62
CA ASN A 441 11.45 32.03 -6.10
C ASN A 441 10.54 30.97 -5.47
N GLY A 442 10.73 29.71 -5.83
CA GLY A 442 9.92 28.61 -5.30
C GLY A 442 8.64 28.32 -6.08
N LYS A 443 8.30 29.12 -7.10
CA LYS A 443 7.10 28.93 -7.92
C LYS A 443 7.44 28.97 -9.41
N TYR A 444 7.21 27.84 -10.05
CA TYR A 444 7.38 27.65 -11.48
C TYR A 444 6.03 27.37 -12.14
N HIS A 445 5.90 27.75 -13.40
CA HIS A 445 4.71 27.50 -14.19
C HIS A 445 5.09 27.02 -15.58
N VAL A 446 4.24 26.15 -16.11
CA VAL A 446 4.29 25.68 -17.48
C VAL A 446 2.94 25.91 -18.13
N GLU A 447 2.97 26.26 -19.41
CA GLU A 447 1.78 26.46 -20.23
C GLU A 447 2.05 26.00 -21.65
N THR A 448 1.10 25.26 -22.21
CA THR A 448 1.13 24.88 -23.62
C THR A 448 -0.28 24.75 -24.18
N HIS A 449 -0.38 24.98 -25.48
CA HIS A 449 -1.60 24.83 -26.26
C HIS A 449 -1.37 23.78 -27.33
N LEU A 450 -2.25 22.79 -27.41
CA LEU A 450 -2.19 21.74 -28.41
C LEU A 450 -3.59 21.39 -28.91
N ILE A 451 -3.63 20.75 -30.07
CA ILE A 451 -4.88 20.25 -30.66
C ILE A 451 -4.80 18.72 -30.62
N LEU A 452 -5.78 18.10 -29.95
CA LEU A 452 -5.97 16.66 -30.08
C LEU A 452 -6.79 16.40 -31.35
N GLU A 453 -6.12 15.89 -32.36
CA GLU A 453 -6.74 15.53 -33.64
C GLU A 453 -7.71 14.35 -33.54
N ASN A 454 -8.54 14.18 -34.57
CA ASN A 454 -9.52 13.09 -34.58
C ASN A 454 -8.88 11.72 -34.84
N THR A 455 -8.38 11.08 -33.79
CA THR A 455 -7.88 9.70 -33.79
C THR A 455 -8.80 8.75 -33.00
N SER A 456 -8.52 7.45 -33.02
CA SER A 456 -9.22 6.48 -32.16
C SER A 456 -8.84 6.63 -30.68
N TRP A 457 -7.58 6.93 -30.38
CA TRP A 457 -7.07 6.96 -29.00
C TRP A 457 -5.89 7.92 -28.84
N GLN A 458 -5.92 8.71 -27.77
CA GLN A 458 -4.86 9.61 -27.33
C GLN A 458 -4.88 9.74 -25.81
N TRP A 459 -3.72 9.96 -25.22
CA TRP A 459 -3.56 10.38 -23.83
C TRP A 459 -2.49 11.46 -23.74
N ILE A 460 -2.62 12.36 -22.76
CA ILE A 460 -1.62 13.38 -22.47
C ILE A 460 -1.40 13.49 -20.96
N ARG A 461 -0.14 13.59 -20.53
CA ARG A 461 0.25 13.79 -19.13
C ARG A 461 1.42 14.75 -18.97
N LEU A 462 1.70 15.15 -17.73
CA LEU A 462 2.85 15.98 -17.38
C LEU A 462 3.88 15.17 -16.58
N GLU A 463 5.15 15.33 -16.91
CA GLU A 463 6.31 14.86 -16.13
C GLU A 463 7.17 16.05 -15.74
N VAL A 464 7.70 16.04 -14.51
CA VAL A 464 8.59 17.08 -13.99
C VAL A 464 9.82 16.41 -13.38
N ARG A 465 11.01 16.90 -13.74
CA ARG A 465 12.31 16.35 -13.29
C ARG A 465 13.30 17.44 -12.90
N THR A 466 14.33 17.08 -12.16
CA THR A 466 15.49 17.95 -11.95
C THR A 466 16.32 18.04 -13.24
N LYS A 467 17.25 19.01 -13.33
CA LYS A 467 18.23 19.08 -14.44
C LYS A 467 19.16 17.87 -14.54
N LYS A 468 19.23 17.05 -13.48
CA LYS A 468 19.94 15.76 -13.46
C LYS A 468 19.03 14.58 -13.84
N LYS A 469 17.82 14.86 -14.31
CA LYS A 469 16.79 13.88 -14.69
C LYS A 469 16.23 13.06 -13.52
N GLU A 470 16.38 13.53 -12.28
CA GLU A 470 15.74 12.88 -11.11
C GLU A 470 14.25 13.23 -11.09
N PHE A 471 13.41 12.30 -10.64
CA PHE A 471 11.97 12.49 -10.56
C PHE A 471 11.58 13.60 -9.57
N LEU A 472 10.67 14.49 -9.99
CA LEU A 472 10.03 15.48 -9.11
C LEU A 472 8.51 15.38 -9.13
N GLY A 473 7.91 15.06 -10.28
CA GLY A 473 6.47 14.90 -10.33
C GLY A 473 5.91 14.28 -11.59
N TYR A 474 4.70 13.78 -11.44
CA TYR A 474 3.94 13.04 -12.44
C TYR A 474 2.46 13.31 -12.24
N VAL A 475 1.80 13.81 -13.28
CA VAL A 475 0.36 14.02 -13.27
C VAL A 475 -0.26 12.92 -14.09
N ASN A 476 -1.29 12.21 -13.60
CA ASN A 476 -1.95 11.19 -14.43
C ASN A 476 -2.57 11.79 -15.69
N PRO A 477 -2.77 10.98 -16.75
CA PRO A 477 -3.19 11.49 -18.04
C PRO A 477 -4.67 11.85 -18.07
N VAL A 478 -5.03 12.76 -18.99
CA VAL A 478 -6.38 12.81 -19.54
C VAL A 478 -6.43 12.01 -20.83
N PHE A 479 -7.54 11.34 -21.09
CA PHE A 479 -7.70 10.42 -22.22
C PHE A 479 -8.68 10.96 -23.25
N ARG A 480 -8.47 10.65 -24.53
CA ARG A 480 -9.43 10.90 -25.61
C ARG A 480 -9.65 9.62 -26.41
N GLY A 481 -10.91 9.25 -26.59
CA GLY A 481 -11.31 8.14 -27.45
C GLY A 481 -11.21 6.78 -26.77
N LYS A 482 -11.12 5.71 -27.58
CA LYS A 482 -10.99 4.31 -27.14
C LYS A 482 -10.11 3.52 -28.10
N LYS A 483 -9.24 2.67 -27.56
CA LYS A 483 -8.50 1.64 -28.30
C LYS A 483 -8.86 0.29 -27.71
N GLU A 484 -9.12 -0.69 -28.58
CA GLU A 484 -9.15 -2.09 -28.16
C GLU A 484 -7.69 -2.56 -28.03
N PRO A 485 -7.26 -3.03 -26.84
CA PRO A 485 -5.88 -3.45 -26.62
C PRO A 485 -5.54 -4.68 -27.47
N GLU A 486 -4.35 -4.68 -28.06
CA GLU A 486 -3.79 -5.87 -28.71
C GLU A 486 -3.11 -6.78 -27.69
N ARG A 487 -2.59 -6.19 -26.61
CA ARG A 487 -1.96 -6.86 -25.47
C ARG A 487 -2.61 -6.41 -24.19
N ILE A 488 -2.90 -7.34 -23.30
CA ILE A 488 -3.67 -7.07 -22.08
C ILE A 488 -2.95 -7.50 -20.81
N THR A 489 -1.98 -8.40 -20.92
CA THR A 489 -1.28 -8.94 -19.75
C THR A 489 -0.01 -8.16 -19.44
N PHE A 490 0.40 -8.19 -18.17
CA PHE A 490 1.64 -7.56 -17.71
C PHE A 490 2.86 -8.04 -18.52
N GLY A 491 3.00 -9.35 -18.75
CA GLY A 491 4.13 -9.93 -19.46
C GLY A 491 4.19 -9.57 -20.94
N GLU A 492 3.05 -9.51 -21.63
CA GLU A 492 2.98 -9.13 -23.04
C GLU A 492 3.45 -7.68 -23.27
N ILE A 493 3.03 -6.75 -22.41
CA ILE A 493 3.42 -5.34 -22.52
C ILE A 493 4.87 -5.15 -22.05
N LYS A 494 5.29 -5.87 -21.00
CA LYS A 494 6.65 -5.74 -20.44
C LYS A 494 7.72 -6.14 -21.45
N GLY A 495 7.49 -7.23 -22.19
CA GLY A 495 8.44 -7.69 -23.21
C GLY A 495 8.69 -6.70 -24.34
N GLU A 496 7.75 -5.77 -24.60
CA GLU A 496 7.96 -4.66 -25.55
C GLU A 496 8.76 -3.52 -24.93
N THR A 497 8.48 -3.17 -23.67
CA THR A 497 9.22 -2.12 -22.95
C THR A 497 10.71 -2.46 -22.81
N GLU A 498 11.04 -3.73 -22.54
CA GLU A 498 12.43 -4.21 -22.50
C GLU A 498 13.09 -4.22 -23.90
N GLY A 499 12.31 -4.23 -24.98
CA GLY A 499 12.80 -4.08 -26.34
C GLY A 499 13.09 -2.63 -26.77
N LEU A 500 12.72 -1.64 -25.93
CA LEU A 500 12.90 -0.20 -26.19
C LEU A 500 14.14 0.40 -25.50
N THR A 501 14.93 -0.39 -24.77
CA THR A 501 16.19 0.09 -24.17
C THR A 501 17.35 -0.06 -25.15
N ASP A 502 17.63 0.99 -25.91
CA ASP A 502 18.95 1.42 -26.42
C ASP A 502 18.74 2.55 -27.46
N ASP A 503 18.25 3.72 -27.05
CA ASP A 503 18.41 4.99 -27.79
C ASP A 503 18.34 6.21 -26.86
#